data_AF-A0A832QMK3-F1
#
_entry.id   AF-A0A832QMK3-F1
#
_cell.length_a   1.000
_cell.length_b   1.000
_cell.length_c   1.000
_cell.angle_alpha   90.00
_cell.angle_beta   90.00
_cell.angle_gamma   90.00
#
_symmetry.space_group_name_H-M   'P 1'
#
loop_
_entity.id
_entity.type
_entity.pdbx_description
1 polymer ?
#
loop_
_entity_poly.entity_id
_entity_poly.type
_entity_poly.pdbx_seq_one_letter_code
_entity_poly.pdbx_strand_id
1 'polypeptide(L)'
;MIRIARERIDILFQLADKEFSKHPERSHRYVELARRISKKYNLRIPRKWKRRFCKSCYRFLKPGYNCRIRLSRGRIHYHCLECGRIMRFPYIREKKFKRRNKIERHTLKKGADEKIPINNNTTGREGWSQ
;
A
#
# COMPACT_ATOMS: atom_id res chain seq x y z
N MET A 1 24.22 6.18 12.14
CA MET A 1 24.22 7.01 10.90
C MET A 1 23.04 6.77 9.95
N ILE A 2 22.64 5.52 9.65
CA ILE A 2 21.52 5.21 8.73
C ILE A 2 20.18 5.83 9.16
N ARG A 3 19.89 5.85 10.47
CA ARG A 3 18.65 6.43 11.02
C ARG A 3 18.50 7.92 10.68
N ILE A 4 19.56 8.69 10.91
CA ILE A 4 19.62 10.14 10.62
C ILE A 4 19.45 10.40 9.11
N ALA A 5 20.08 9.58 8.26
CA ALA A 5 19.91 9.72 6.81
C ALA A 5 18.46 9.47 6.37
N ARG A 6 17.75 8.54 7.00
CA ARG A 6 16.33 8.28 6.74
C ARG A 6 15.43 9.44 7.18
N GLU A 7 15.71 10.01 8.36
CA GLU A 7 15.03 11.20 8.88
C GLU A 7 15.25 12.41 7.96
N ARG A 8 16.49 12.64 7.52
CA ARG A 8 16.82 13.71 6.56
C ARG A 8 16.06 13.57 5.23
N ILE A 9 16.00 12.35 4.68
CA ILE A 9 15.21 12.08 3.48
C ILE A 9 13.74 12.43 3.73
N ASP A 10 13.20 12.06 4.88
CA ASP A 10 11.81 12.36 5.22
C ASP A 10 11.55 13.88 5.29
N ILE A 11 12.40 14.61 6.00
CA ILE A 11 12.32 16.07 6.15
C ILE A 11 12.40 16.75 4.78
N LEU A 12 13.34 16.35 3.91
CA LEU A 12 13.48 16.91 2.57
C LEU A 12 12.22 16.73 1.72
N PHE A 13 11.58 15.56 1.79
CA PHE A 13 10.34 15.34 1.06
C PHE A 13 9.14 16.11 1.65
N GLN A 14 9.11 16.32 2.97
CA GLN A 14 8.10 17.18 3.61
C GLN A 14 8.26 18.65 3.19
N LEU A 15 9.50 19.15 3.15
CA LEU A 15 9.79 20.50 2.65
C LEU A 15 9.41 20.63 1.18
N ALA A 16 9.73 19.63 0.36
CA ALA A 16 9.31 19.59 -1.04
C ALA A 16 7.78 19.68 -1.20
N ASP A 17 7.01 19.05 -0.33
CA ASP A 17 5.55 19.11 -0.40
C ASP A 17 5.00 20.50 -0.03
N LYS A 18 5.59 21.12 1.00
CA LYS A 18 5.20 22.45 1.49
C LYS A 18 5.55 23.54 0.48
N GLU A 19 6.74 23.47 -0.11
CA GLU A 19 7.23 24.51 -1.00
C GLU A 19 6.69 24.41 -2.43
N PHE A 20 6.18 23.26 -2.85
CA PHE A 20 5.76 23.04 -4.24
C PHE A 20 4.74 24.06 -4.74
N SER A 21 3.84 24.52 -3.88
CA SER A 21 2.82 25.51 -4.27
C SER A 21 3.40 26.89 -4.57
N LYS A 22 4.54 27.26 -3.96
CA LYS A 22 5.16 28.58 -4.10
C LYS A 22 6.37 28.56 -5.03
N HIS A 23 7.22 27.54 -4.88
CA HIS A 23 8.47 27.39 -5.61
C HIS A 23 8.67 25.91 -6.02
N PRO A 24 8.12 25.50 -7.18
CA PRO A 24 8.30 24.15 -7.72
C PRO A 24 9.77 23.75 -7.90
N GLU A 25 10.63 24.69 -8.27
CA GLU A 25 12.06 24.46 -8.53
C GLU A 25 12.80 24.00 -7.27
N ARG A 26 12.52 24.65 -6.11
CA ARG A 26 13.08 24.25 -4.81
C ARG A 26 12.63 22.85 -4.41
N SER A 27 11.37 22.54 -4.68
CA SER A 27 10.80 21.23 -4.40
C SER A 27 11.49 20.13 -5.21
N HIS A 28 11.79 20.39 -6.48
CA HIS A 28 12.58 19.47 -7.31
C HIS A 28 14.01 19.30 -6.78
N ARG A 29 14.64 20.39 -6.34
CA ARG A 29 15.98 20.37 -5.73
C ARG A 29 16.02 19.49 -4.47
N TYR A 30 15.02 19.57 -3.60
CA TYR A 30 14.95 18.73 -2.40
C TYR A 30 14.80 17.24 -2.71
N VAL A 31 14.02 16.88 -3.73
CA VAL A 31 13.91 15.48 -4.17
C VAL A 31 15.25 14.97 -4.69
N GLU A 32 15.97 15.80 -5.44
CA GLU A 32 17.30 15.46 -5.94
C GLU A 32 18.29 15.21 -4.80
N LEU A 33 18.30 16.09 -3.78
CA LEU A 33 19.12 15.93 -2.58
C LEU A 33 18.75 14.66 -1.81
N ALA A 34 17.46 14.42 -1.59
CA ALA A 34 16.97 13.22 -0.91
C ALA A 34 17.39 11.94 -1.64
N ARG A 35 17.35 11.95 -2.98
CA ARG A 35 17.82 10.85 -3.82
C ARG A 35 19.33 10.65 -3.72
N ARG A 36 20.13 11.73 -3.71
CA ARG A 36 21.59 11.66 -3.51
C ARG A 36 21.95 11.02 -2.17
N ILE A 37 21.27 11.42 -1.09
CA ILE A 37 21.44 10.81 0.25
C ILE A 37 21.04 9.32 0.21
N SER A 38 19.90 9.01 -0.40
CA SER A 38 19.42 7.63 -0.56
C SER A 38 20.44 6.75 -1.28
N LYS A 39 21.05 7.23 -2.36
CA LYS A 39 22.12 6.51 -3.07
C LYS A 39 23.38 6.35 -2.22
N LYS A 40 23.85 7.43 -1.59
CA LYS A 40 25.09 7.44 -0.79
C LYS A 40 25.06 6.39 0.33
N TYR A 41 23.93 6.25 1.01
CA TYR A 41 23.77 5.31 2.12
C TYR A 41 23.05 4.01 1.72
N ASN A 42 22.85 3.77 0.41
CA ASN A 42 22.08 2.65 -0.14
C ASN A 42 20.72 2.42 0.56
N LEU A 43 20.02 3.52 0.88
CA LEU A 43 18.76 3.49 1.61
C LEU A 43 17.58 3.45 0.68
N ARG A 44 16.60 2.61 1.02
CA ARG A 44 15.30 2.61 0.37
C ARG A 44 14.48 3.82 0.83
N ILE A 45 14.06 4.67 -0.12
CA ILE A 45 13.15 5.79 0.14
C ILE A 45 11.88 5.27 0.86
N PRO A 46 11.42 5.95 1.94
CA PRO A 46 10.22 5.58 2.66
C PRO A 46 9.01 5.36 1.76
N ARG A 47 8.15 4.38 2.08
CA ARG A 47 7.01 4.00 1.23
C ARG A 47 6.08 5.17 0.90
N LYS A 48 5.90 6.11 1.84
CA LYS A 48 5.12 7.35 1.65
C LYS A 48 5.63 8.21 0.50
N TRP A 49 6.94 8.36 0.37
CA TRP A 49 7.57 9.23 -0.63
C TRP A 49 7.93 8.50 -1.92
N LYS A 50 8.05 7.17 -1.89
CA LYS A 50 8.47 6.35 -3.03
C LYS A 50 7.62 6.55 -4.31
N ARG A 51 6.37 7.02 -4.18
CA ARG A 51 5.46 7.30 -5.31
C ARG A 51 5.31 8.79 -5.63
N ARG A 52 5.85 9.68 -4.80
CA ARG A 52 5.69 11.15 -4.84
C ARG A 52 6.78 11.86 -5.67
N PHE A 53 7.52 11.13 -6.50
CA PHE A 53 8.47 11.70 -7.45
C PHE A 53 8.51 10.86 -8.73
N CYS A 54 8.87 11.51 -9.84
CA CYS A 54 9.00 10.82 -11.12
C CYS A 54 10.33 10.06 -11.17
N LYS A 55 10.30 8.80 -11.59
CA LYS A 55 11.52 7.99 -11.74
C LYS A 55 12.38 8.37 -12.97
N SER A 56 11.83 9.17 -13.88
CA SER A 56 12.52 9.61 -15.11
C SER A 56 13.21 10.95 -14.89
N CYS A 57 12.43 12.02 -14.64
CA CYS A 57 12.95 13.38 -14.47
C CYS A 57 13.30 13.74 -13.02
N TYR A 58 13.02 12.87 -12.04
CA TYR A 58 13.28 13.09 -10.60
C TYR A 58 12.60 14.31 -9.99
N ARG A 59 11.61 14.88 -10.68
CA ARG A 59 10.80 15.97 -10.16
C ARG A 59 9.75 15.48 -9.17
N PHE A 60 9.44 16.32 -8.19
CA PHE A 60 8.40 16.06 -7.19
C PHE A 60 7.04 15.97 -7.87
N LEU A 61 6.21 15.00 -7.50
CA LEU A 61 4.88 14.80 -8.08
C LEU A 61 3.81 15.17 -7.05
N LYS A 62 3.08 16.25 -7.34
CA LYS A 62 1.89 16.67 -6.60
C LYS A 62 0.64 16.28 -7.40
N PRO A 63 -0.19 15.35 -6.88
CA PRO A 63 -1.46 14.99 -7.51
C PRO A 63 -2.33 16.22 -7.75
N GLY A 64 -2.92 16.31 -8.94
CA GLY A 64 -3.80 17.43 -9.33
C GLY A 64 -3.08 18.61 -9.98
N TYR A 65 -1.76 18.75 -9.80
CA TYR A 65 -0.97 19.83 -10.43
C TYR A 65 -0.15 19.29 -11.59
N ASN A 66 0.92 18.56 -11.30
CA ASN A 66 1.85 18.03 -12.32
C ASN A 66 1.76 16.51 -12.47
N CYS A 67 0.89 15.85 -11.70
CA CYS A 67 0.69 14.43 -11.72
C CYS A 67 -0.78 14.08 -11.88
N ARG A 68 -1.10 13.34 -12.94
CA ARG A 68 -2.44 12.77 -13.17
C ARG A 68 -2.46 11.31 -12.72
N ILE A 69 -3.31 10.99 -11.76
CA ILE A 69 -3.44 9.63 -11.22
C ILE A 69 -4.71 9.00 -11.79
N ARG A 70 -4.59 7.82 -12.39
CA ARG A 70 -5.73 7.02 -12.89
C ARG A 70 -5.67 5.60 -12.36
N LEU A 71 -6.82 5.04 -12.02
CA LEU A 71 -6.96 3.64 -11.66
C LEU A 71 -7.44 2.87 -12.88
N SER A 72 -6.69 1.84 -13.29
CA SER A 72 -7.09 1.00 -14.42
C SER A 72 -6.53 -0.41 -14.29
N ARG A 73 -7.33 -1.42 -14.66
CA ARG A 73 -6.93 -2.84 -14.77
C ARG A 73 -6.11 -3.35 -13.57
N GLY A 74 -6.54 -3.03 -12.33
CA GLY A 74 -5.85 -3.50 -11.12
C GLY A 74 -4.51 -2.81 -10.82
N ARG A 75 -4.25 -1.66 -11.44
CA ARG A 75 -3.02 -0.88 -11.31
C ARG A 75 -3.33 0.61 -11.13
N ILE A 76 -2.43 1.30 -10.45
CA ILE A 76 -2.43 2.75 -10.31
C ILE A 76 -1.43 3.34 -11.31
N HIS A 77 -1.92 4.20 -12.20
CA HIS A 77 -1.16 4.89 -13.21
C HIS A 77 -0.87 6.31 -12.74
N TYR A 78 0.40 6.62 -12.53
CA TYR A 78 0.90 7.96 -12.29
C TYR A 78 1.45 8.51 -13.61
N HIS A 79 0.80 9.50 -14.17
CA HIS A 79 1.25 10.19 -15.37
C HIS A 79 1.92 11.50 -14.97
N CYS A 80 3.23 11.59 -15.21
CA CYS A 80 3.97 12.85 -15.04
C CYS A 80 3.64 13.78 -16.20
N LEU A 81 3.07 14.95 -15.91
CA LEU A 81 2.73 15.95 -16.92
C LEU A 81 3.96 16.73 -17.41
N GLU A 82 5.08 16.65 -16.71
CA GLU A 82 6.30 17.39 -17.09
C GLU A 82 7.20 16.64 -18.08
N CYS A 83 7.21 15.30 -18.03
CA CYS A 83 8.04 14.48 -18.93
C CYS A 83 7.25 13.41 -19.70
N GLY A 84 5.93 13.34 -19.52
CA GLY A 84 5.07 12.33 -20.15
C GLY A 84 5.23 10.90 -19.63
N ARG A 85 6.17 10.63 -18.71
CA ARG A 85 6.41 9.26 -18.24
C ARG A 85 5.22 8.73 -17.41
N ILE A 86 4.78 7.53 -17.77
CA ILE A 86 3.77 6.78 -17.02
C ILE A 86 4.45 5.77 -16.09
N MET A 87 4.21 5.91 -14.78
CA MET A 87 4.59 4.94 -13.75
C MET A 87 3.40 4.09 -13.35
N ARG A 88 3.58 2.77 -13.26
CA ARG A 88 2.49 1.82 -12.96
C ARG A 88 2.79 1.10 -11.65
N PHE A 89 1.83 1.09 -10.74
CA PHE A 89 1.91 0.39 -9.45
C PHE A 89 0.76 -0.61 -9.33
N PRO A 90 1.03 -1.93 -9.37
CA PRO A 90 -0.01 -2.93 -9.17
C PRO A 90 -0.46 -3.00 -7.71
N TYR A 91 -1.75 -3.30 -7.50
CA TYR A 91 -2.31 -3.65 -6.18
C TYR A 91 -2.94 -5.06 -6.19
N ILE A 92 -2.33 -5.95 -6.98
CA ILE A 92 -2.82 -7.31 -7.22
C ILE A 92 -2.75 -8.16 -5.95
N ARG A 93 -1.70 -7.99 -5.14
CA ARG A 93 -1.51 -8.74 -3.88
C ARG A 93 -2.65 -8.43 -2.92
N GLU A 94 -2.99 -7.16 -2.78
CA GLU A 94 -4.07 -6.65 -1.95
C GLU A 94 -5.43 -7.17 -2.45
N LYS A 95 -5.65 -7.22 -3.78
CA LYS A 95 -6.87 -7.80 -4.36
C LYS A 95 -6.98 -9.31 -4.09
N LYS A 96 -5.87 -10.06 -4.24
CA LYS A 96 -5.81 -11.50 -3.92
C LYS A 96 -6.09 -11.76 -2.44
N PHE A 97 -5.51 -10.95 -1.55
CA PHE A 97 -5.75 -11.03 -0.10
C PHE A 97 -7.23 -10.81 0.23
N LYS A 98 -7.86 -9.76 -0.31
CA LYS A 98 -9.31 -9.54 -0.13
C LYS A 98 -10.15 -10.71 -0.64
N ARG A 99 -9.78 -11.30 -1.78
CA ARG A 99 -10.47 -12.48 -2.33
C ARG A 99 -10.36 -13.69 -1.41
N ARG A 100 -9.15 -13.99 -0.91
CA ARG A 100 -8.90 -15.09 0.03
C ARG A 100 -9.72 -14.91 1.32
N ASN A 101 -9.64 -13.73 1.94
CA ASN A 101 -10.37 -13.46 3.17
C ASN A 101 -11.89 -13.55 2.98
N LYS A 102 -12.41 -13.23 1.79
CA LYS A 102 -13.84 -13.43 1.48
C LYS A 102 -14.20 -14.91 1.47
N ILE A 103 -13.36 -15.75 0.85
CA ILE A 103 -13.55 -17.20 0.81
C ILE A 103 -13.51 -17.78 2.23
N GLU A 104 -12.46 -17.46 3.00
CA GLU A 104 -12.28 -17.93 4.39
C GLU A 104 -13.49 -17.59 5.27
N ARG A 105 -14.00 -16.35 5.18
CA ARG A 105 -15.21 -15.95 5.92
C ARG A 105 -16.45 -16.74 5.50
N HIS A 106 -16.61 -17.04 4.22
CA HIS A 106 -17.75 -17.84 3.73
C HIS A 106 -17.64 -19.30 4.18
N THR A 107 -16.43 -19.89 4.16
CA THR A 107 -16.23 -21.27 4.64
C THR A 107 -16.43 -21.39 6.15
N LEU A 108 -15.96 -20.40 6.93
CA LEU A 108 -16.20 -20.32 8.37
C LEU A 108 -17.68 -20.17 8.73
N LYS A 109 -18.44 -19.34 7.97
CA LYS A 109 -19.89 -19.21 8.17
C LYS A 109 -20.64 -20.49 7.82
N LYS A 110 -20.32 -21.14 6.69
CA LYS A 110 -20.94 -22.41 6.32
C LYS A 110 -20.76 -23.49 7.39
N GLY A 111 -19.54 -23.62 7.95
CA GLY A 111 -19.30 -24.57 9.05
C GLY A 111 -19.97 -24.21 10.37
N ALA A 112 -20.43 -22.97 10.56
CA ALA A 112 -21.21 -22.55 11.73
C ALA A 112 -22.74 -22.74 11.53
N ASP A 113 -23.21 -22.59 10.29
CA ASP A 113 -24.61 -22.83 9.90
C ASP A 113 -24.92 -24.34 9.81
N GLU A 114 -23.92 -25.15 9.48
CA GLU A 114 -23.96 -26.62 9.49
C GLU A 114 -23.72 -27.15 10.91
N LYS A 115 -24.63 -26.81 11.84
CA LYS A 115 -24.65 -27.45 13.17
C LYS A 115 -24.90 -28.95 12.99
N ILE A 116 -23.94 -29.77 13.44
CA ILE A 116 -24.06 -31.23 13.55
C ILE A 116 -25.37 -31.55 14.29
N PRO A 117 -26.23 -32.45 13.78
CA PRO A 117 -27.41 -32.87 14.52
C PRO A 117 -26.96 -33.46 15.85
N ILE A 118 -27.41 -32.88 16.96
CA ILE A 118 -27.18 -33.41 18.29
C ILE A 118 -27.90 -34.76 18.35
N ASN A 119 -27.15 -35.87 18.21
CA ASN A 119 -27.70 -37.21 18.34
C ASN A 119 -27.82 -37.53 19.84
N ASN A 120 -29.03 -37.36 20.38
CA ASN A 120 -29.37 -37.76 21.75
C ASN A 120 -29.68 -39.26 21.80
N ASN A 121 -28.65 -40.10 21.73
CA ASN A 121 -28.80 -41.52 22.07
C ASN A 121 -28.01 -41.84 23.34
N THR A 122 -28.61 -41.55 24.50
CA THR A 122 -28.21 -42.17 25.77
C THR A 122 -28.94 -43.51 25.92
N THR A 123 -28.21 -44.58 25.69
CA THR A 123 -28.57 -45.94 26.12
C THR A 123 -28.60 -46.02 27.64
N GLY A 124 -29.72 -46.48 28.23
CA GLY A 124 -29.82 -46.86 29.63
C GLY A 124 -30.93 -47.91 29.81
N ARG A 125 -30.51 -49.17 30.00
CA ARG A 125 -31.35 -50.29 30.46
C ARG A 125 -31.65 -50.12 31.94
N GLU A 126 -32.90 -50.38 32.34
CA GLU A 126 -33.42 -50.83 33.64
C GLU A 126 -34.96 -50.79 33.49
N GLY A 127 -35.81 -51.77 33.74
CA GLY A 127 -35.74 -53.12 34.27
C GLY A 127 -37.17 -53.42 34.72
N TRP A 128 -37.92 -54.27 34.01
CA TRP A 128 -39.22 -54.77 34.49
C TRP A 128 -38.98 -56.20 34.98
N SER A 129 -39.00 -56.37 36.30
CA SER A 129 -39.12 -57.66 36.97
C SER A 129 -40.28 -57.59 37.95
N GLN A 130 -41.21 -58.53 37.72
CA GLN A 130 -42.40 -58.95 38.46
C GLN A 130 -43.62 -58.01 38.41
#